data_AF-A0A2C9JNJ1-F1
#
_entry.id   AF-A0A2C9JNJ1-F1
#
_cell.length_a   1.000
_cell.length_b   1.000
_cell.length_c   1.000
_cell.angle_alpha   90.00
_cell.angle_beta   90.00
_cell.angle_gamma   90.00
#
_symmetry.space_group_name_H-M   'P 1'
#
loop_
_entity.id
_entity.type
_entity.pdbx_description
1 polymer ?
#
loop_
_entity_poly.entity_id
_entity_poly.type
_entity_poly.pdbx_seq_one_letter_code
_entity_poly.pdbx_strand_id
1 'polypeptide(L)'
;MLLTKTLFNSGKLSLTYVQSHISVSIKTFSQCKHHLNTLRRFSCQSFQRKSGSLSSQRNLLGLCGALGAPAPCRKFSTNTVMAKSKFDYVRQFEIDDPCLPNCWIVIRIDGKGFHKFTEAHNYMKPNDERGLGLMSCAAQRVMNEFKEIVLAYGQSDEYSFVFHKNCQVFNRRASKIMTNVVSLFASSFTMYWPRYFNTQELQYPPAFDARVVLYPSDENLRDYLSWRQADCHINNLYNTCFWKLVQEKGLSPAQSEARLRGTLSSDKNELLFSEFNINYNNIPELYRKGSVLIRNKELNGPEKTMTSNNEDKTRYLKSEQKKALASCLVLHCDIIGKKFWEEYPYILSDK
;
A
#
# COMPACT_ATOMS: atom_id res chain seq x y z
N MET A 1 52.70 32.41 -44.59
CA MET A 1 51.76 31.56 -45.35
C MET A 1 50.64 31.16 -44.39
N LEU A 2 49.49 31.81 -44.58
CA LEU A 2 48.12 31.59 -44.05
C LEU A 2 47.84 31.42 -42.53
N LEU A 3 47.23 32.50 -41.98
CA LEU A 3 46.01 32.56 -41.15
C LEU A 3 46.00 32.00 -39.70
N THR A 4 46.27 32.88 -38.74
CA THR A 4 45.80 32.78 -37.34
C THR A 4 45.25 34.12 -36.86
N LYS A 5 43.95 34.35 -37.03
CA LYS A 5 43.19 35.45 -36.40
C LYS A 5 41.69 35.14 -36.47
N THR A 6 41.11 34.52 -35.44
CA THR A 6 39.67 34.58 -35.13
C THR A 6 39.36 33.91 -33.79
N LEU A 7 38.43 34.52 -33.03
CA LEU A 7 37.68 34.00 -31.86
C LEU A 7 38.26 34.28 -30.45
N PHE A 8 38.20 35.54 -30.06
CA PHE A 8 38.08 35.98 -28.66
C PHE A 8 36.83 36.87 -28.55
N ASN A 9 35.62 36.27 -28.43
CA ASN A 9 34.40 36.91 -27.91
C ASN A 9 33.19 35.97 -27.97
N SER A 10 32.97 35.17 -26.93
CA SER A 10 31.69 34.45 -26.73
C SER A 10 31.42 34.09 -25.25
N GLY A 11 31.90 34.92 -24.31
CA GLY A 11 31.74 34.68 -22.87
C GLY A 11 30.74 35.57 -22.13
N LYS A 12 30.03 36.49 -22.81
CA LYS A 12 29.16 37.51 -22.15
C LYS A 12 27.69 37.51 -22.58
N LEU A 13 27.24 36.55 -23.37
CA LEU A 13 25.86 36.50 -23.91
C LEU A 13 24.93 35.44 -23.26
N SER A 14 25.39 34.71 -22.24
CA SER A 14 24.60 33.64 -21.59
C SER A 14 23.93 34.06 -20.27
N LEU A 15 24.41 35.11 -19.58
CA LEU A 15 23.87 35.50 -18.26
C LEU A 15 22.61 36.38 -18.30
N THR A 16 22.38 37.12 -19.39
CA THR A 16 21.20 38.00 -19.52
C THR A 16 19.92 37.24 -19.89
N TYR A 17 20.03 36.06 -20.50
CA TYR A 17 18.88 35.22 -20.88
C TYR A 17 18.29 34.43 -19.70
N VAL A 18 19.10 34.16 -18.67
CA VAL A 18 18.64 33.45 -17.45
C VAL A 18 17.94 34.39 -16.46
N GLN A 19 18.32 35.67 -16.40
CA GLN A 19 17.67 36.65 -15.51
C GLN A 19 16.26 37.08 -15.98
N SER A 20 15.99 37.06 -17.29
CA SER A 20 14.65 37.40 -17.81
C SER A 20 13.63 36.30 -17.53
N HIS A 21 14.01 35.02 -17.61
CA HIS A 21 13.12 33.89 -17.34
C HIS A 21 12.75 33.74 -15.85
N ILE A 22 13.64 34.12 -14.92
CA ILE A 22 13.33 34.10 -13.47
C ILE A 22 12.34 35.22 -13.10
N SER A 23 12.42 36.38 -13.76
CA SER A 23 11.52 37.50 -13.48
C SER A 23 10.09 37.29 -13.97
N VAL A 24 9.88 36.48 -15.02
CA VAL A 24 8.54 36.12 -15.52
C VAL A 24 7.85 35.12 -14.59
N SER A 25 8.58 34.14 -14.04
CA SER A 25 8.03 33.14 -13.10
C SER A 25 7.62 33.72 -11.74
N ILE A 26 8.25 34.79 -11.27
CA ILE A 26 7.90 35.43 -10.00
C ILE A 26 6.60 36.26 -10.12
N LYS A 27 6.32 36.84 -11.29
CA LYS A 27 5.07 37.59 -11.53
C LYS A 27 3.84 36.67 -11.64
N THR A 28 3.97 35.48 -12.23
CA THR A 28 2.90 34.47 -12.26
C THR A 28 2.58 33.89 -10.88
N PHE A 29 3.57 33.78 -9.99
CA PHE A 29 3.35 33.28 -8.62
C PHE A 29 2.61 34.30 -7.73
N SER A 30 2.81 35.61 -7.97
CA SER A 30 2.10 36.69 -7.25
C SER A 30 0.61 36.77 -7.62
N GLN A 31 0.26 36.57 -8.90
CA GLN A 31 -1.14 36.54 -9.35
C GLN A 31 -1.93 35.33 -8.82
N CYS A 32 -1.30 34.16 -8.67
CA CYS A 32 -1.95 32.98 -8.06
C CYS A 32 -2.27 33.18 -6.57
N LYS A 33 -1.44 33.92 -5.83
CA LYS A 33 -1.64 34.17 -4.40
C LYS A 33 -2.81 35.12 -4.12
N HIS A 34 -3.15 35.99 -5.07
CA HIS A 34 -4.31 36.89 -4.94
C HIS A 34 -5.64 36.17 -5.20
N HIS A 35 -5.66 35.13 -6.03
CA HIS A 35 -6.87 34.35 -6.33
C HIS A 35 -7.27 33.38 -5.19
N LEU A 36 -6.29 32.85 -4.45
CA LEU A 36 -6.51 31.96 -3.30
C LEU A 36 -7.10 32.67 -2.07
N ASN A 37 -6.88 33.98 -1.91
CA ASN A 37 -7.42 34.74 -0.78
C ASN A 37 -8.89 35.18 -0.99
N THR A 38 -9.39 35.21 -2.23
CA THR A 38 -10.79 35.53 -2.52
C THR A 38 -11.72 34.33 -2.30
N LEU A 39 -11.20 33.10 -2.43
CA LEU A 39 -11.95 31.86 -2.20
C LEU A 39 -12.12 31.49 -0.70
N ARG A 40 -11.30 32.05 0.19
CA ARG A 40 -11.43 31.87 1.65
C ARG A 40 -12.48 32.77 2.31
N ARG A 41 -13.08 33.72 1.60
CA ARG A 41 -14.13 34.61 2.15
C ARG A 41 -15.57 34.14 1.90
N PHE A 42 -15.78 33.07 1.13
CA PHE A 42 -17.13 32.59 0.78
C PHE A 42 -17.62 31.35 1.56
N SER A 43 -16.81 30.76 2.46
CA SER A 43 -17.19 29.52 3.17
C SER A 43 -17.67 29.73 4.62
N CYS A 44 -18.08 30.93 5.00
CA CYS A 44 -18.51 31.20 6.37
C CYS A 44 -19.72 32.13 6.41
N GLN A 45 -20.87 31.66 5.92
CA GLN A 45 -22.18 32.19 6.30
C GLN A 45 -23.27 31.16 6.01
N SER A 46 -24.11 30.93 7.02
CA SER A 46 -25.41 30.25 7.00
C SER A 46 -25.45 28.71 6.93
N PHE A 47 -25.38 28.07 8.11
CA PHE A 47 -26.12 26.84 8.38
C PHE A 47 -26.72 26.90 9.80
N GLN A 48 -27.91 27.50 9.91
CA GLN A 48 -28.80 27.37 11.07
C GLN A 48 -30.23 27.28 10.55
N ARG A 49 -30.91 26.15 10.83
CA ARG A 49 -32.36 25.99 11.07
C ARG A 49 -32.62 24.48 11.23
N LYS A 50 -32.76 23.99 12.47
CA LYS A 50 -33.98 23.88 13.29
C LYS A 50 -35.16 23.19 12.59
N SER A 51 -35.37 21.96 13.04
CA SER A 51 -36.59 21.16 13.17
C SER A 51 -37.94 21.89 13.18
N GLY A 52 -38.96 21.26 12.57
CA GLY A 52 -40.37 21.53 12.81
C GLY A 52 -41.27 20.51 12.09
N SER A 53 -41.97 19.69 12.88
CA SER A 53 -43.04 18.76 12.47
C SER A 53 -44.41 19.45 12.46
N LEU A 54 -45.46 18.67 12.14
CA LEU A 54 -46.93 18.93 12.18
C LEU A 54 -47.50 19.37 10.82
N SER A 55 -48.29 18.56 10.09
CA SER A 55 -49.60 17.93 10.34
C SER A 55 -50.80 18.85 10.12
N SER A 56 -51.71 18.39 9.26
CA SER A 56 -53.16 18.61 9.24
C SER A 56 -53.71 20.01 8.92
N GLN A 57 -54.51 20.11 7.85
CA GLN A 57 -55.87 20.69 7.80
C GLN A 57 -56.29 20.84 6.30
N ARG A 58 -57.25 20.04 5.84
CA ARG A 58 -58.70 20.29 5.79
C ARG A 58 -59.15 21.10 4.57
N ASN A 59 -59.98 20.43 3.78
CA ASN A 59 -60.83 20.94 2.71
C ASN A 59 -61.69 22.12 3.18
N LEU A 60 -61.81 23.14 2.32
CA LEU A 60 -62.99 23.98 2.24
C LEU A 60 -63.22 24.39 0.78
N LEU A 61 -64.35 23.94 0.26
CA LEU A 61 -65.00 24.40 -0.97
C LEU A 61 -65.59 25.80 -0.72
N GLY A 62 -65.47 26.70 -1.69
CA GLY A 62 -66.14 27.99 -1.72
C GLY A 62 -66.22 28.57 -3.13
N LEU A 63 -67.45 28.78 -3.61
CA LEU A 63 -67.85 29.28 -4.93
C LEU A 63 -67.50 30.76 -5.18
N CYS A 64 -67.16 31.07 -6.43
CA CYS A 64 -67.46 32.27 -7.26
C CYS A 64 -66.36 32.36 -8.33
N GLY A 65 -66.55 32.63 -9.62
CA GLY A 65 -67.59 33.37 -10.33
C GLY A 65 -66.87 34.30 -11.33
N ALA A 66 -67.21 34.18 -12.61
CA ALA A 66 -66.99 35.14 -13.71
C ALA A 66 -65.58 35.34 -14.34
N LEU A 67 -65.51 34.93 -15.62
CA LEU A 67 -65.06 35.68 -16.81
C LEU A 67 -63.69 36.40 -16.77
N GLY A 68 -62.73 35.81 -17.47
CA GLY A 68 -61.52 36.49 -17.98
C GLY A 68 -60.67 35.53 -18.82
N ALA A 69 -60.46 35.86 -20.10
CA ALA A 69 -59.75 35.02 -21.07
C ALA A 69 -58.32 34.63 -20.59
N PRO A 70 -57.85 33.39 -20.83
CA PRO A 70 -56.47 33.05 -20.52
C PRO A 70 -55.56 33.63 -21.59
N ALA A 71 -54.70 34.57 -21.21
CA ALA A 71 -53.48 34.86 -21.96
C ALA A 71 -52.65 33.56 -22.10
N PRO A 72 -51.90 33.36 -23.20
CA PRO A 72 -51.14 32.14 -23.38
C PRO A 72 -50.03 32.10 -22.33
N CYS A 73 -50.26 31.30 -21.30
CA CYS A 73 -49.27 31.00 -20.29
C CYS A 73 -48.14 30.23 -20.99
N ARG A 74 -47.09 30.95 -21.41
CA ARG A 74 -45.83 30.34 -21.84
C ARG A 74 -45.37 29.48 -20.67
N LYS A 75 -45.62 28.17 -20.76
CA LYS A 75 -44.93 27.18 -19.95
C LYS A 75 -43.45 27.30 -20.29
N PHE A 76 -42.74 28.16 -19.57
CA PHE A 76 -41.31 27.99 -19.42
C PHE A 76 -41.16 26.69 -18.67
N SER A 77 -41.03 25.59 -19.43
CA SER A 77 -40.36 24.41 -18.94
C SER A 77 -38.95 24.85 -18.62
N THR A 78 -38.73 25.32 -17.38
CA THR A 78 -37.39 25.38 -16.84
C THR A 78 -36.97 23.93 -16.75
N ASN A 79 -36.30 23.44 -17.79
CA ASN A 79 -35.44 22.28 -17.67
C ASN A 79 -34.41 22.66 -16.63
N THR A 80 -34.73 22.41 -15.36
CA THR A 80 -33.81 22.52 -14.24
C THR A 80 -32.81 21.41 -14.45
N VAL A 81 -31.80 21.66 -15.30
CA VAL A 81 -30.69 20.75 -15.51
C VAL A 81 -30.04 20.62 -14.14
N MET A 82 -30.26 19.46 -13.50
CA MET A 82 -29.73 19.15 -12.18
C MET A 82 -28.26 19.56 -12.14
N ALA A 83 -27.85 20.42 -11.20
CA ALA A 83 -26.52 21.04 -11.22
C ALA A 83 -25.35 20.03 -11.34
N LYS A 84 -25.56 18.80 -10.88
CA LYS A 84 -24.60 17.69 -10.99
C LYS A 84 -24.47 17.14 -12.42
N SER A 85 -25.51 17.14 -13.25
CA SER A 85 -25.46 16.58 -14.60
C SER A 85 -24.61 17.41 -15.57
N LYS A 86 -24.43 18.71 -15.31
CA LYS A 86 -23.52 19.59 -16.06
C LYS A 86 -22.07 19.11 -16.04
N PHE A 87 -21.64 18.45 -14.97
CA PHE A 87 -20.26 18.01 -14.78
C PHE A 87 -20.09 16.50 -14.90
N ASP A 88 -21.14 15.74 -15.19
CA ASP A 88 -21.11 14.27 -15.16
C ASP A 88 -20.22 13.67 -16.27
N TYR A 89 -19.99 14.42 -17.36
CA TYR A 89 -19.10 14.02 -18.45
C TYR A 89 -17.68 13.69 -17.99
N VAL A 90 -17.21 14.27 -16.88
CA VAL A 90 -15.83 14.01 -16.39
C VAL A 90 -15.62 12.56 -15.94
N ARG A 91 -16.69 11.84 -15.61
CA ARG A 91 -16.63 10.42 -15.25
C ARG A 91 -16.22 9.53 -16.42
N GLN A 92 -16.45 9.97 -17.65
CA GLN A 92 -16.08 9.21 -18.85
C GLN A 92 -14.56 9.14 -19.07
N PHE A 93 -13.78 9.97 -18.38
CA PHE A 93 -12.31 9.90 -18.38
C PHE A 93 -11.76 8.85 -17.41
N GLU A 94 -12.59 8.26 -16.54
CA GLU A 94 -12.17 7.14 -15.70
C GLU A 94 -11.92 5.91 -16.58
N ILE A 95 -10.69 5.38 -16.51
CA ILE A 95 -10.32 4.16 -17.22
C ILE A 95 -10.59 2.98 -16.30
N ASP A 96 -11.38 2.03 -16.77
CA ASP A 96 -11.56 0.76 -16.09
C ASP A 96 -10.34 -0.13 -16.27
N ASP A 97 -9.89 -0.74 -15.19
CA ASP A 97 -8.69 -1.57 -15.12
C ASP A 97 -8.97 -2.98 -14.58
N PRO A 98 -9.84 -3.77 -15.24
CA PRO A 98 -10.16 -5.12 -14.81
C PRO A 98 -8.98 -6.08 -15.05
N CYS A 99 -8.62 -6.84 -14.02
CA CYS A 99 -7.64 -7.91 -14.11
C CYS A 99 -8.20 -9.10 -14.91
N LEU A 100 -7.37 -9.69 -15.78
CA LEU A 100 -7.72 -10.84 -16.61
C LEU A 100 -8.33 -11.98 -15.77
N PRO A 101 -9.49 -12.55 -16.15
CA PRO A 101 -10.09 -13.69 -15.45
C PRO A 101 -9.17 -14.92 -15.45
N ASN A 102 -9.42 -15.85 -14.52
CA ASN A 102 -8.65 -17.10 -14.37
C ASN A 102 -7.13 -16.93 -14.19
N CYS A 103 -6.68 -15.72 -13.84
CA CYS A 103 -5.29 -15.43 -13.52
C CYS A 103 -5.15 -15.12 -12.03
N TRP A 104 -4.05 -15.57 -11.45
CA TRP A 104 -3.60 -15.19 -10.13
C TRP A 104 -3.32 -13.70 -10.11
N ILE A 105 -3.81 -13.00 -9.08
CA ILE A 105 -3.51 -11.58 -8.88
C ILE A 105 -2.53 -11.49 -7.73
N VAL A 106 -1.32 -11.01 -8.01
CA VAL A 106 -0.30 -10.78 -7.00
C VAL A 106 -0.16 -9.28 -6.77
N ILE A 107 -0.34 -8.87 -5.52
CA ILE A 107 -0.14 -7.48 -5.11
C ILE A 107 1.10 -7.43 -4.24
N ARG A 108 2.16 -6.82 -4.76
CA ARG A 108 3.39 -6.60 -4.01
C ARG A 108 3.40 -5.19 -3.44
N ILE A 109 3.57 -5.09 -2.13
CA ILE A 109 3.76 -3.88 -1.35
C ILE A 109 5.24 -3.73 -1.03
N ASP A 110 5.78 -2.51 -1.10
CA ASP A 110 7.19 -2.20 -0.83
C ASP A 110 7.30 -0.89 0.00
N GLY A 111 8.19 -0.88 1.00
CA GLY A 111 8.41 0.26 1.88
C GLY A 111 9.12 1.43 1.18
N LYS A 112 8.42 2.57 1.01
CA LYS A 112 9.01 3.74 0.34
C LYS A 112 10.14 4.35 1.16
N GLY A 113 11.37 4.18 0.68
CA GLY A 113 12.55 4.77 1.31
C GLY A 113 12.82 4.18 2.69
N PHE A 114 12.54 2.89 2.87
CA PHE A 114 12.61 2.23 4.17
C PHE A 114 14.01 2.23 4.79
N HIS A 115 15.08 2.39 3.99
CA HIS A 115 16.43 2.58 4.52
C HIS A 115 16.49 3.75 5.52
N LYS A 116 15.99 4.92 5.14
CA LYS A 116 15.92 6.11 6.01
C LYS A 116 14.98 5.90 7.20
N PHE A 117 13.91 5.14 6.99
CA PHE A 117 12.95 4.80 8.03
C PHE A 117 13.59 3.94 9.13
N THR A 118 14.33 2.90 8.75
CA THR A 118 15.00 2.01 9.69
C THR A 118 16.11 2.71 10.47
N GLU A 119 16.80 3.68 9.86
CA GLU A 119 17.81 4.51 10.52
C GLU A 119 17.16 5.46 11.54
N ALA A 120 16.12 6.18 11.14
CA ALA A 120 15.41 7.12 12.02
C ALA A 120 14.74 6.45 13.24
N HIS A 121 14.37 5.17 13.12
CA HIS A 121 13.70 4.41 14.18
C HIS A 121 14.61 3.39 14.87
N ASN A 122 15.93 3.48 14.68
CA ASN A 122 16.94 2.64 15.36
C ASN A 122 16.66 1.14 15.24
N TYR A 123 16.45 0.66 14.01
CA TYR A 123 16.30 -0.77 13.76
C TYR A 123 17.62 -1.50 13.98
N MET A 124 17.53 -2.69 14.54
CA MET A 124 18.68 -3.59 14.63
C MET A 124 19.13 -4.01 13.24
N LYS A 125 20.45 -4.05 13.05
CA LYS A 125 21.10 -4.49 11.81
C LYS A 125 21.87 -5.78 12.07
N PRO A 126 21.80 -6.80 11.19
CA PRO A 126 21.20 -6.77 9.85
C PRO A 126 19.67 -6.87 9.81
N ASN A 127 19.05 -7.53 10.80
CA ASN A 127 17.61 -7.78 10.84
C ASN A 127 17.02 -7.36 12.19
N ASP A 128 15.79 -6.83 12.17
CA ASP A 128 15.05 -6.45 13.38
C ASP A 128 13.76 -7.28 13.47
N GLU A 129 13.68 -8.13 14.50
CA GLU A 129 12.51 -8.98 14.75
C GLU A 129 11.23 -8.16 15.00
N ARG A 130 11.35 -6.98 15.63
CA ARG A 130 10.19 -6.12 15.92
C ARG A 130 9.58 -5.59 14.64
N GLY A 131 10.43 -5.15 13.72
CA GLY A 131 10.03 -4.65 12.41
C GLY A 131 9.38 -5.74 11.55
N LEU A 132 10.01 -6.92 11.48
CA LEU A 132 9.49 -8.06 10.73
C LEU A 132 8.18 -8.58 11.33
N GLY A 133 8.09 -8.67 12.66
CA GLY A 133 6.88 -9.04 13.38
C GLY A 133 5.73 -8.06 13.13
N LEU A 134 6.01 -6.75 13.10
CA LEU A 134 5.03 -5.71 12.78
C LEU A 134 4.51 -5.86 11.33
N MET A 135 5.41 -6.09 10.36
CA MET A 135 5.04 -6.30 8.96
C MET A 135 4.16 -7.55 8.81
N SER A 136 4.52 -8.67 9.45
CA SER A 136 3.71 -9.89 9.44
C SER A 136 2.37 -9.71 10.15
N CYS A 137 2.28 -8.87 11.19
CA CYS A 137 1.02 -8.54 11.85
C CYS A 137 0.10 -7.71 10.94
N ALA A 138 0.65 -6.71 10.26
CA ALA A 138 -0.09 -5.93 9.27
C ALA A 138 -0.57 -6.80 8.10
N ALA A 139 0.26 -7.71 7.62
CA ALA A 139 -0.13 -8.67 6.57
C ALA A 139 -1.23 -9.63 7.01
N GLN A 140 -1.18 -10.15 8.24
CA GLN A 140 -2.27 -10.96 8.80
C GLN A 140 -3.57 -10.16 8.83
N ARG A 141 -3.54 -8.87 9.18
CA ARG A 141 -4.74 -8.04 9.16
C ARG A 141 -5.32 -7.89 7.76
N VAL A 142 -4.47 -7.70 6.74
CA VAL A 142 -4.88 -7.66 5.33
C VAL A 142 -5.51 -8.99 4.89
N MET A 143 -4.87 -10.11 5.21
CA MET A 143 -5.42 -11.44 4.89
C MET A 143 -6.75 -11.70 5.60
N ASN A 144 -6.93 -11.22 6.82
CA ASN A 144 -8.18 -11.39 7.55
C ASN A 144 -9.34 -10.59 6.94
N GLU A 145 -9.06 -9.40 6.42
CA GLU A 145 -10.06 -8.59 5.72
C GLU A 145 -10.42 -9.19 4.35
N PHE A 146 -9.40 -9.54 3.55
CA PHE A 146 -9.59 -10.08 2.21
C PHE A 146 -9.55 -11.59 2.22
N LYS A 147 -10.70 -12.24 2.45
CA LYS A 147 -10.84 -13.70 2.51
C LYS A 147 -10.35 -14.45 1.25
N GLU A 148 -10.31 -13.77 0.10
CA GLU A 148 -9.89 -14.32 -1.19
C GLU A 148 -8.35 -14.40 -1.36
N ILE A 149 -7.56 -13.83 -0.43
CA ILE A 149 -6.10 -14.02 -0.39
C ILE A 149 -5.80 -15.42 0.11
N VAL A 150 -5.04 -16.22 -0.66
CA VAL A 150 -4.69 -17.60 -0.31
C VAL A 150 -3.36 -17.73 0.41
N LEU A 151 -2.39 -16.89 0.02
CA LEU A 151 -1.04 -16.89 0.51
C LEU A 151 -0.51 -15.45 0.52
N ALA A 152 0.29 -15.12 1.53
CA ALA A 152 1.10 -13.91 1.50
C ALA A 152 2.55 -14.23 1.90
N TYR A 153 3.51 -13.63 1.22
CA TYR A 153 4.93 -13.80 1.48
C TYR A 153 5.59 -12.46 1.76
N GLY A 154 6.32 -12.35 2.87
CA GLY A 154 7.00 -11.13 3.27
C GLY A 154 8.48 -11.33 3.57
N GLN A 155 9.28 -10.34 3.19
CA GLN A 155 10.72 -10.29 3.45
C GLN A 155 11.15 -8.82 3.56
N SER A 156 12.07 -8.52 4.50
CA SER A 156 12.57 -7.16 4.76
C SER A 156 11.42 -6.16 4.94
N ASP A 157 11.19 -5.32 3.94
CA ASP A 157 10.23 -4.23 3.86
C ASP A 157 9.18 -4.44 2.73
N GLU A 158 9.17 -5.62 2.10
CA GLU A 158 8.19 -6.00 1.09
C GLU A 158 7.22 -7.11 1.55
N TYR A 159 6.01 -7.08 0.98
CA TYR A 159 5.00 -8.12 1.17
C TYR A 159 4.22 -8.38 -0.12
N SER A 160 4.11 -9.64 -0.52
CA SER A 160 3.32 -10.09 -1.67
C SER A 160 2.05 -10.77 -1.19
N PHE A 161 0.90 -10.34 -1.68
CA PHE A 161 -0.41 -10.95 -1.42
C PHE A 161 -0.92 -11.63 -2.67
N VAL A 162 -1.26 -12.90 -2.58
CA VAL A 162 -1.75 -13.72 -3.70
C VAL A 162 -3.25 -13.91 -3.56
N PHE A 163 -4.02 -13.33 -4.47
CA PHE A 163 -5.45 -13.57 -4.60
C PHE A 163 -5.70 -14.78 -5.49
N HIS A 164 -6.69 -15.58 -5.11
CA HIS A 164 -7.12 -16.74 -5.87
C HIS A 164 -7.55 -16.36 -7.30
N LYS A 165 -7.27 -17.20 -8.29
CA LYS A 165 -7.57 -16.92 -9.70
C LYS A 165 -9.06 -16.62 -9.99
N ASN A 166 -9.95 -17.23 -9.21
CA ASN A 166 -11.41 -17.03 -9.30
C ASN A 166 -11.93 -15.82 -8.50
N CYS A 167 -11.04 -14.98 -7.94
CA CYS A 167 -11.45 -13.88 -7.09
C CYS A 167 -12.37 -12.89 -7.81
N GLN A 168 -13.40 -12.39 -7.13
CA GLN A 168 -14.34 -11.40 -7.65
C GLN A 168 -14.34 -10.09 -6.86
N VAL A 169 -13.41 -9.93 -5.90
CA VAL A 169 -13.23 -8.69 -5.14
C VAL A 169 -13.23 -7.47 -6.07
N PHE A 170 -14.09 -6.50 -5.78
CA PHE A 170 -14.21 -5.23 -6.52
C PHE A 170 -14.32 -5.38 -8.04
N ASN A 171 -15.01 -6.43 -8.53
CA ASN A 171 -15.10 -6.74 -9.98
C ASN A 171 -13.71 -6.86 -10.63
N ARG A 172 -12.72 -7.35 -9.87
CA ARG A 172 -11.33 -7.52 -10.32
C ARG A 172 -10.64 -6.22 -10.75
N ARG A 173 -11.09 -5.05 -10.31
CA ARG A 173 -10.45 -3.77 -10.64
C ARG A 173 -9.11 -3.63 -9.92
N ALA A 174 -8.02 -3.57 -10.67
CA ALA A 174 -6.66 -3.56 -10.13
C ALA A 174 -6.45 -2.40 -9.15
N SER A 175 -6.86 -1.19 -9.54
CA SER A 175 -6.80 0.05 -8.76
C SER A 175 -7.48 -0.12 -7.40
N LYS A 176 -8.70 -0.65 -7.37
CA LYS A 176 -9.46 -0.84 -6.13
C LYS A 176 -8.80 -1.84 -5.21
N ILE A 177 -8.38 -2.99 -5.72
CA ILE A 177 -7.74 -4.01 -4.88
C ILE A 177 -6.41 -3.47 -4.33
N MET A 178 -5.58 -2.89 -5.20
CA MET A 178 -4.28 -2.31 -4.84
C MET A 178 -4.41 -1.23 -3.77
N THR A 179 -5.27 -0.23 -3.97
CA THR A 179 -5.40 0.88 -3.03
C THR A 179 -5.91 0.43 -1.67
N ASN A 180 -6.87 -0.50 -1.63
CA ASN A 180 -7.40 -0.99 -0.36
C ASN A 180 -6.38 -1.87 0.39
N VAL A 181 -5.63 -2.71 -0.32
CA VAL A 181 -4.57 -3.54 0.25
C VAL A 181 -3.46 -2.65 0.85
N VAL A 182 -2.96 -1.66 0.09
CA VAL A 182 -1.94 -0.71 0.60
C VAL A 182 -2.47 0.13 1.75
N SER A 183 -3.67 0.70 1.64
CA SER A 183 -4.21 1.56 2.70
C SER A 183 -4.42 0.79 3.99
N LEU A 184 -4.90 -0.46 3.89
CA LEU A 184 -5.11 -1.32 5.05
C LEU A 184 -3.78 -1.77 5.65
N PHE A 185 -2.79 -2.08 4.83
CA PHE A 185 -1.45 -2.43 5.29
C PHE A 185 -0.78 -1.27 6.02
N ALA A 186 -0.76 -0.08 5.41
CA ALA A 186 -0.14 1.11 5.96
C ALA A 186 -0.83 1.55 7.28
N SER A 187 -2.16 1.56 7.30
CA SER A 187 -2.90 1.88 8.53
C SER A 187 -2.67 0.86 9.63
N SER A 188 -2.68 -0.44 9.31
CA SER A 188 -2.36 -1.51 10.26
C SER A 188 -0.93 -1.39 10.81
N PHE A 189 0.05 -1.08 9.95
CA PHE A 189 1.44 -0.87 10.37
C PHE A 189 1.54 0.25 11.41
N THR A 190 0.91 1.40 11.16
CA THR A 190 0.90 2.50 12.13
C THR A 190 0.11 2.18 13.41
N MET A 191 -1.00 1.46 13.27
CA MET A 191 -1.88 1.11 14.39
C MET A 191 -1.24 0.11 15.34
N TYR A 192 -0.53 -0.88 14.81
CA TYR A 192 0.14 -1.92 15.59
C TYR A 192 1.57 -1.56 15.98
N TRP A 193 2.12 -0.42 15.51
CA TRP A 193 3.45 0.05 15.87
C TRP A 193 3.73 0.00 17.39
N PRO A 194 2.84 0.55 18.27
CA PRO A 194 3.11 0.58 19.70
C PRO A 194 3.14 -0.80 20.38
N ARG A 195 2.67 -1.86 19.71
CA ARG A 195 2.71 -3.24 20.21
C ARG A 195 4.09 -3.89 20.07
N TYR A 196 4.86 -3.45 19.07
CA TYR A 196 6.18 -3.98 18.75
C TYR A 196 7.30 -3.03 19.17
N PHE A 197 7.04 -1.72 19.05
CA PHE A 197 7.95 -0.65 19.42
C PHE A 197 7.44 0.08 20.66
N ASN A 198 7.50 -0.58 21.82
CA ASN A 198 6.97 -0.06 23.08
C ASN A 198 7.70 1.20 23.57
N THR A 199 8.97 1.36 23.19
CA THR A 199 9.85 2.44 23.66
C THR A 199 10.08 3.53 22.62
N GLN A 200 9.84 3.25 21.34
CA GLN A 200 10.16 4.13 20.23
C GLN A 200 8.88 4.65 19.60
N GLU A 201 8.64 5.95 19.72
CA GLU A 201 7.52 6.59 19.02
C GLU A 201 7.80 6.70 17.52
N LEU A 202 6.73 6.56 16.74
CA LEU A 202 6.77 6.71 15.30
C LEU A 202 7.05 8.18 14.95
N GLN A 203 8.22 8.45 14.39
CA GLN A 203 8.68 9.81 14.08
C GLN A 203 7.92 10.42 12.91
N TYR A 204 7.60 9.61 11.91
CA TYR A 204 6.83 10.05 10.74
C TYR A 204 6.05 8.87 10.13
N PRO A 205 4.92 9.15 9.45
CA PRO A 205 4.11 8.09 8.87
C PRO A 205 4.86 7.39 7.73
N PRO A 206 4.94 6.05 7.74
CA PRO A 206 5.52 5.29 6.65
C PRO A 206 4.62 5.35 5.42
N ALA A 207 5.23 5.23 4.24
CA ALA A 207 4.53 5.11 2.98
C ALA A 207 4.93 3.81 2.29
N PHE A 208 4.00 3.22 1.54
CA PHE A 208 4.23 1.98 0.83
C PHE A 208 3.83 2.16 -0.64
N ASP A 209 4.66 1.65 -1.54
CA ASP A 209 4.33 1.44 -2.94
C ASP A 209 3.56 0.12 -3.08
N ALA A 210 2.71 0.01 -4.10
CA ALA A 210 2.24 -1.30 -4.53
C ALA A 210 2.07 -1.39 -6.03
N ARG A 211 2.19 -2.64 -6.50
CA ARG A 211 1.96 -3.02 -7.89
C ARG A 211 1.14 -4.29 -7.96
N VAL A 212 0.35 -4.38 -9.01
CA VAL A 212 -0.46 -5.56 -9.35
C VAL A 212 0.21 -6.28 -10.51
N VAL A 213 0.42 -7.58 -10.37
CA VAL A 213 0.95 -8.45 -11.43
C VAL A 213 0.02 -9.65 -11.58
N LEU A 214 -0.23 -10.05 -12.83
CA LEU A 214 -1.08 -11.18 -13.16
C LEU A 214 -0.23 -12.37 -13.60
N TYR A 215 -0.49 -13.54 -13.02
CA TYR A 215 0.14 -14.79 -13.43
C TYR A 215 -0.92 -15.77 -13.96
N PRO A 216 -0.78 -16.27 -15.20
CA PRO A 216 -1.82 -17.09 -15.82
C PRO A 216 -1.78 -18.56 -15.36
N SER A 217 -0.64 -19.04 -14.88
CA SER A 217 -0.45 -20.43 -14.45
C SER A 217 0.07 -20.53 -13.02
N ASP A 218 -0.17 -21.69 -12.42
CA ASP A 218 0.33 -22.02 -11.08
C ASP A 218 1.87 -22.09 -11.07
N GLU A 219 2.48 -22.52 -12.17
CA GLU A 219 3.94 -22.53 -12.35
C GLU A 219 4.52 -21.12 -12.27
N ASN A 220 3.93 -20.15 -12.99
CA ASN A 220 4.41 -18.77 -12.96
C ASN A 220 4.27 -18.14 -11.55
N LEU A 221 3.20 -18.47 -10.83
CA LEU A 221 3.04 -18.04 -9.45
C LEU A 221 4.12 -18.64 -8.53
N ARG A 222 4.40 -19.93 -8.67
CA ARG A 222 5.44 -20.62 -7.88
C ARG A 222 6.82 -20.07 -8.18
N ASP A 223 7.13 -19.81 -9.45
CA ASP A 223 8.39 -19.20 -9.87
C ASP A 223 8.53 -17.79 -9.30
N TYR A 224 7.47 -17.00 -9.30
CA TYR A 224 7.47 -15.68 -8.67
C TYR A 224 7.79 -15.78 -7.17
N LEU A 225 7.10 -16.64 -6.43
CA LEU A 225 7.34 -16.81 -4.99
C LEU A 225 8.74 -17.36 -4.70
N SER A 226 9.21 -18.30 -5.52
CA SER A 226 10.57 -18.85 -5.45
C SER A 226 11.62 -17.76 -5.70
N TRP A 227 11.38 -16.88 -6.68
CA TRP A 227 12.23 -15.74 -6.97
C TRP A 227 12.31 -14.78 -5.77
N ARG A 228 11.19 -14.48 -5.11
CA ARG A 228 11.18 -13.64 -3.91
C ARG A 228 11.91 -14.30 -2.74
N GLN A 229 11.77 -15.61 -2.55
CA GLN A 229 12.50 -16.31 -1.49
C GLN A 229 13.99 -16.47 -1.77
N ALA A 230 14.39 -16.64 -3.03
CA ALA A 230 15.79 -16.62 -3.43
C ALA A 230 16.44 -15.25 -3.18
N ASP A 231 15.72 -14.17 -3.50
CA ASP A 231 16.13 -12.79 -3.22
C ASP A 231 16.31 -12.54 -1.71
N CYS A 232 15.38 -13.04 -0.88
CA CYS A 232 15.51 -13.05 0.58
C CYS A 232 16.85 -13.66 1.03
N HIS A 233 17.16 -14.85 0.53
CA HIS A 233 18.36 -15.58 0.92
C HIS A 233 19.65 -14.84 0.53
N ILE A 234 19.70 -14.30 -0.70
CA ILE A 234 20.87 -13.57 -1.21
C ILE A 234 21.08 -12.29 -0.40
N ASN A 235 20.01 -11.51 -0.19
CA ASN A 235 20.07 -10.24 0.52
C ASN A 235 20.42 -10.45 2.00
N ASN A 236 19.84 -11.46 2.66
CA ASN A 236 20.14 -11.75 4.05
C ASN A 236 21.60 -12.20 4.25
N LEU A 237 22.12 -13.07 3.37
CA LEU A 237 23.52 -13.51 3.42
C LEU A 237 24.48 -12.32 3.25
N TYR A 238 24.22 -11.48 2.25
CA TYR A 238 25.01 -10.26 2.02
C TYR A 238 24.95 -9.31 3.21
N ASN A 239 23.75 -8.98 3.70
CA ASN A 239 23.54 -8.04 4.80
C ASN A 239 24.17 -8.55 6.11
N THR A 240 24.10 -9.84 6.38
CA THR A 240 24.72 -10.44 7.56
C THR A 240 26.23 -10.28 7.53
N CYS A 241 26.88 -10.59 6.40
CA CYS A 241 28.32 -10.39 6.25
C CYS A 241 28.68 -8.90 6.37
N PHE A 242 27.94 -8.04 5.66
CA PHE A 242 28.19 -6.61 5.60
C PHE A 242 28.14 -5.97 6.99
N TRP A 243 27.06 -6.21 7.74
CA TRP A 243 26.92 -5.61 9.06
C TRP A 243 27.88 -6.21 10.09
N LYS A 244 28.27 -7.47 9.97
CA LYS A 244 29.32 -8.05 10.84
C LYS A 244 30.69 -7.43 10.58
N LEU A 245 31.05 -7.19 9.31
CA LEU A 245 32.26 -6.45 8.96
C LEU A 245 32.25 -5.02 9.53
N VAL A 246 31.11 -4.33 9.47
CA VAL A 246 30.98 -2.98 10.00
C VAL A 246 31.03 -2.95 11.53
N GLN A 247 30.28 -3.84 12.20
CA GLN A 247 30.10 -3.81 13.65
C GLN A 247 31.26 -4.45 14.42
N GLU A 248 31.78 -5.60 13.97
CA GLU A 248 32.79 -6.35 14.72
C GLU A 248 34.23 -6.03 14.26
N LYS A 249 34.43 -5.78 12.95
CA LYS A 249 35.75 -5.36 12.42
C LYS A 249 35.94 -3.85 12.34
N GLY A 250 34.90 -3.05 12.62
CA GLY A 250 34.97 -1.59 12.56
C GLY A 250 35.24 -1.02 11.16
N LEU A 251 34.97 -1.80 10.10
CA LEU A 251 35.18 -1.36 8.72
C LEU A 251 34.15 -0.29 8.35
N SER A 252 34.57 0.69 7.55
CA SER A 252 33.63 1.64 6.97
C SER A 252 32.66 0.95 5.97
N PRO A 253 31.45 1.48 5.76
CA PRO A 253 30.51 0.93 4.78
C PRO A 253 31.12 0.71 3.39
N ALA A 254 31.95 1.65 2.92
CA ALA A 254 32.62 1.56 1.62
C ALA A 254 33.67 0.44 1.57
N GLN A 255 34.42 0.23 2.66
CA GLN A 255 35.40 -0.86 2.75
C GLN A 255 34.71 -2.23 2.81
N SER A 256 33.64 -2.34 3.58
CA SER A 256 32.83 -3.57 3.67
C SER A 256 32.21 -3.93 2.32
N GLU A 257 31.69 -2.95 1.58
CA GLU A 257 31.17 -3.16 0.23
C GLU A 257 32.28 -3.60 -0.73
N ALA A 258 33.44 -2.94 -0.70
CA ALA A 258 34.59 -3.32 -1.53
C ALA A 258 35.08 -4.74 -1.23
N ARG A 259 35.04 -5.17 0.05
CA ARG A 259 35.44 -6.52 0.47
C ARG A 259 34.49 -7.61 -0.01
N LEU A 260 33.19 -7.30 -0.07
CA LEU A 260 32.14 -8.22 -0.52
C LEU A 260 31.91 -8.18 -2.03
N ARG A 261 32.43 -7.18 -2.73
CA ARG A 261 32.32 -7.03 -4.19
C ARG A 261 32.94 -8.24 -4.90
N GLY A 262 32.18 -8.85 -5.80
CA GLY A 262 32.63 -9.99 -6.62
C GLY A 262 32.71 -11.32 -5.87
N THR A 263 32.37 -11.37 -4.59
CA THR A 263 32.36 -12.63 -3.81
C THR A 263 31.15 -13.50 -4.17
N LEU A 264 31.33 -14.82 -4.15
CA LEU A 264 30.26 -15.79 -4.31
C LEU A 264 29.54 -16.05 -2.98
N SER A 265 28.47 -16.85 -3.01
CA SER A 265 27.75 -17.24 -1.79
C SER A 265 28.58 -18.16 -0.88
N SER A 266 29.44 -19.01 -1.46
CA SER A 266 30.42 -19.83 -0.72
C SER A 266 31.35 -18.98 0.11
N ASP A 267 31.94 -17.96 -0.52
CA ASP A 267 32.96 -17.11 0.10
C ASP A 267 32.37 -16.28 1.25
N LYS A 268 31.10 -15.86 1.12
CA LYS A 268 30.36 -15.19 2.19
C LYS A 268 30.12 -16.11 3.39
N ASN A 269 29.77 -17.37 3.14
CA ASN A 269 29.61 -18.36 4.22
C ASN A 269 30.93 -18.67 4.91
N GLU A 270 32.02 -18.82 4.13
CA GLU A 270 33.36 -19.03 4.68
C GLU A 270 33.83 -17.81 5.49
N LEU A 271 33.57 -16.59 5.01
CA LEU A 271 33.87 -15.36 5.73
C LEU A 271 33.14 -15.31 7.09
N LEU A 272 31.83 -15.64 7.11
CA LEU A 272 31.06 -15.71 8.36
C LEU A 272 31.61 -16.74 9.34
N PHE A 273 32.03 -17.90 8.84
CA PHE A 273 32.53 -18.98 9.67
C PHE A 273 33.95 -18.70 10.18
N SER A 274 34.88 -18.35 9.29
CA SER A 274 36.30 -18.18 9.61
C SER A 274 36.57 -16.92 10.43
N GLU A 275 35.89 -15.81 10.15
CA GLU A 275 36.18 -14.53 10.79
C GLU A 275 35.31 -14.26 12.02
N PHE A 276 34.07 -14.77 12.03
CA PHE A 276 33.08 -14.47 13.08
C PHE A 276 32.61 -15.72 13.83
N ASN A 277 33.05 -16.92 13.42
CA ASN A 277 32.58 -18.20 13.99
C ASN A 277 31.05 -18.34 13.94
N ILE A 278 30.41 -17.77 12.91
CA ILE A 278 28.95 -17.81 12.70
C ILE A 278 28.64 -18.80 11.59
N ASN A 279 27.85 -19.83 11.93
CA ASN A 279 27.25 -20.70 10.92
C ASN A 279 25.96 -20.08 10.40
N TYR A 280 25.94 -19.68 9.13
CA TYR A 280 24.76 -19.09 8.48
C TYR A 280 23.53 -19.98 8.59
N ASN A 281 23.68 -21.31 8.54
CA ASN A 281 22.55 -22.24 8.63
C ASN A 281 21.87 -22.25 10.01
N ASN A 282 22.55 -21.79 11.05
CA ASN A 282 22.02 -21.71 12.40
C ASN A 282 21.28 -20.38 12.67
N ILE A 283 21.32 -19.42 11.74
CA ILE A 283 20.56 -18.17 11.84
C ILE A 283 19.05 -18.49 11.81
N PRO A 284 18.21 -17.75 12.57
CA PRO A 284 16.77 -17.94 12.56
C PRO A 284 16.16 -18.04 11.16
N GLU A 285 15.25 -18.99 10.97
CA GLU A 285 14.61 -19.25 9.69
C GLU A 285 13.83 -18.04 9.17
N LEU A 286 13.24 -17.24 10.08
CA LEU A 286 12.62 -15.96 9.77
C LEU A 286 13.50 -15.08 8.89
N TYR A 287 14.81 -14.98 9.20
CA TYR A 287 15.74 -14.13 8.46
C TYR A 287 16.21 -14.77 7.16
N ARG A 288 16.33 -16.10 7.13
CA ARG A 288 16.85 -16.83 5.95
C ARG A 288 15.78 -17.11 4.89
N LYS A 289 14.53 -17.27 5.30
CA LYS A 289 13.42 -17.75 4.47
C LYS A 289 12.28 -16.74 4.35
N GLY A 290 12.20 -15.76 5.26
CA GLY A 290 11.11 -14.79 5.33
C GLY A 290 9.88 -15.35 6.06
N SER A 291 8.76 -14.65 5.90
CA SER A 291 7.47 -15.01 6.52
C SER A 291 6.46 -15.42 5.45
N VAL A 292 5.98 -16.65 5.52
CA VAL A 292 4.90 -17.18 4.68
C VAL A 292 3.63 -17.22 5.51
N LEU A 293 2.57 -16.59 5.03
CA LEU A 293 1.26 -16.60 5.67
C LEU A 293 0.30 -17.41 4.82
N ILE A 294 -0.35 -18.38 5.44
CA ILE A 294 -1.37 -19.23 4.82
C ILE A 294 -2.62 -19.24 5.69
N ARG A 295 -3.77 -19.56 5.10
CA ARG A 295 -5.00 -19.73 5.87
C ARG A 295 -5.07 -21.09 6.53
N ASN A 296 -5.37 -21.12 7.82
CA ASN A 296 -5.67 -22.33 8.56
C ASN A 296 -7.08 -22.84 8.21
N LYS A 297 -7.20 -23.92 7.43
CA LYS A 297 -8.51 -24.54 7.13
C LYS A 297 -9.13 -25.24 8.35
N GLU A 298 -8.36 -25.67 9.35
CA GLU A 298 -8.89 -26.42 10.51
C GLU A 298 -9.77 -25.57 11.43
N LEU A 299 -9.59 -24.24 11.42
CA LEU A 299 -10.37 -23.29 12.23
C LEU A 299 -11.52 -22.63 11.46
N ASN A 300 -11.61 -22.85 10.14
CA ASN A 300 -12.64 -22.29 9.26
C ASN A 300 -13.84 -23.25 9.06
N GLY A 301 -14.14 -24.10 10.05
CA GLY A 301 -15.39 -24.88 10.09
C GLY A 301 -16.63 -23.97 10.16
N PRO A 302 -17.82 -24.47 9.77
CA PRO A 302 -19.00 -23.63 9.58
C PRO A 302 -19.32 -22.81 10.83
N GLU A 303 -19.40 -21.48 10.66
CA GLU A 303 -19.83 -20.54 11.68
C GLU A 303 -21.17 -21.01 12.27
N LYS A 304 -21.16 -21.46 13.53
CA LYS A 304 -22.39 -21.63 14.29
C LYS A 304 -22.98 -20.24 14.53
N THR A 305 -24.02 -19.90 13.78
CA THR A 305 -24.87 -18.73 14.01
C THR A 305 -25.37 -18.73 15.45
N MET A 306 -24.77 -17.89 16.30
CA MET A 306 -25.32 -17.57 17.61
C MET A 306 -26.03 -16.21 17.52
N THR A 307 -27.35 -16.28 17.57
CA THR A 307 -28.24 -15.16 17.90
C THR A 307 -27.94 -14.68 19.32
N SER A 308 -27.54 -13.42 19.52
CA SER A 308 -28.24 -12.45 20.42
C SER A 308 -27.42 -11.21 20.84
N ASN A 309 -28.17 -10.10 20.91
CA ASN A 309 -28.10 -8.90 21.77
C ASN A 309 -26.92 -7.88 21.71
N ASN A 310 -27.31 -6.60 21.80
CA ASN A 310 -26.57 -5.41 21.37
C ASN A 310 -25.51 -4.85 22.35
N GLU A 311 -25.21 -5.51 23.47
CA GLU A 311 -24.28 -4.98 24.49
C GLU A 311 -22.86 -5.59 24.44
N ASP A 312 -22.62 -6.60 23.61
CA ASP A 312 -21.35 -7.35 23.57
C ASP A 312 -20.42 -6.99 22.39
N LYS A 313 -20.59 -5.84 21.73
CA LYS A 313 -19.80 -5.47 20.54
C LYS A 313 -18.29 -5.45 20.79
N THR A 314 -17.83 -4.96 21.94
CA THR A 314 -16.39 -4.85 22.24
C THR A 314 -15.75 -6.20 22.57
N ARG A 315 -16.50 -7.11 23.19
CA ARG A 315 -16.03 -8.47 23.52
C ARG A 315 -16.05 -9.37 22.29
N TYR A 316 -17.10 -9.23 21.47
CA TYR A 316 -17.24 -9.86 20.17
C TYR A 316 -16.13 -9.43 19.19
N LEU A 317 -15.83 -8.13 19.08
CA LEU A 317 -14.74 -7.65 18.24
C LEU A 317 -13.37 -8.19 18.67
N LYS A 318 -13.12 -8.31 19.99
CA LYS A 318 -11.89 -8.94 20.50
C LYS A 318 -11.85 -10.44 20.24
N SER A 319 -12.97 -11.16 20.33
CA SER A 319 -13.03 -12.59 20.00
C SER A 319 -12.90 -12.85 18.50
N GLU A 320 -13.48 -12.00 17.66
CA GLU A 320 -13.33 -12.05 16.21
C GLU A 320 -11.91 -11.69 15.77
N GLN A 321 -11.28 -10.67 16.37
CA GLN A 321 -9.85 -10.39 16.13
C GLN A 321 -8.97 -11.56 16.56
N LYS A 322 -9.29 -12.25 17.67
CA LYS A 322 -8.54 -13.41 18.14
C LYS A 322 -8.74 -14.65 17.27
N LYS A 323 -9.96 -14.89 16.76
CA LYS A 323 -10.26 -15.94 15.77
C LYS A 323 -9.65 -15.65 14.41
N ALA A 324 -9.72 -14.41 13.95
CA ALA A 324 -9.11 -13.96 12.71
C ALA A 324 -7.58 -14.12 12.77
N LEU A 325 -6.95 -13.74 13.88
CA LEU A 325 -5.52 -13.97 14.09
C LEU A 325 -5.17 -15.47 14.14
N ALA A 326 -6.06 -16.31 14.69
CA ALA A 326 -5.88 -17.76 14.70
C ALA A 326 -6.11 -18.41 13.31
N SER A 327 -6.84 -17.73 12.41
CA SER A 327 -7.15 -18.24 11.06
C SER A 327 -5.99 -18.11 10.07
N CYS A 328 -4.93 -17.39 10.40
CA CYS A 328 -3.73 -17.24 9.58
C CYS A 328 -2.52 -17.87 10.28
N LEU A 329 -1.88 -18.84 9.64
CA LEU A 329 -0.63 -19.43 10.11
C LEU A 329 0.54 -18.63 9.55
N VAL A 330 1.48 -18.26 10.41
CA VAL A 330 2.78 -17.68 10.03
C VAL A 330 3.82 -18.78 10.07
N LEU A 331 4.43 -19.06 8.92
CA LEU A 331 5.43 -20.11 8.72
C LEU A 331 6.74 -19.49 8.22
N HIS A 332 7.86 -20.12 8.57
CA HIS A 332 9.20 -19.73 8.14
C HIS A 332 9.88 -20.90 7.41
N CYS A 333 9.26 -21.38 6.33
CA CYS A 333 9.71 -22.57 5.61
C CYS A 333 10.16 -22.27 4.18
N ASP A 334 10.77 -23.27 3.55
CA ASP A 334 11.14 -23.22 2.14
C ASP A 334 9.90 -23.45 1.26
N ILE A 335 9.59 -22.48 0.39
CA ILE A 335 8.49 -22.51 -0.58
C ILE A 335 8.97 -22.76 -2.01
N ILE A 336 10.29 -22.86 -2.21
CA ILE A 336 10.90 -23.21 -3.49
C ILE A 336 10.71 -24.71 -3.76
N GLY A 337 10.98 -25.54 -2.76
CA GLY A 337 10.81 -26.99 -2.84
C GLY A 337 9.36 -27.45 -2.99
N LYS A 338 9.18 -28.66 -3.53
CA LYS A 338 7.84 -29.27 -3.71
C LYS A 338 7.13 -29.56 -2.39
N LYS A 339 7.89 -29.84 -1.31
CA LYS A 339 7.37 -30.24 0.00
C LYS A 339 6.28 -29.29 0.53
N PHE A 340 6.50 -27.98 0.44
CA PHE A 340 5.51 -27.00 0.90
C PHE A 340 4.19 -27.09 0.12
N TRP A 341 4.27 -27.22 -1.21
CA TRP A 341 3.11 -27.30 -2.08
C TRP A 341 2.35 -28.64 -1.94
N GLU A 342 3.06 -29.71 -1.60
CA GLU A 342 2.49 -31.02 -1.28
C GLU A 342 1.81 -31.05 0.10
N GLU A 343 2.35 -30.31 1.08
CA GLU A 343 1.78 -30.16 2.42
C GLU A 343 0.54 -29.26 2.42
N TYR A 344 0.52 -28.23 1.55
CA TYR A 344 -0.59 -27.27 1.43
C TYR A 344 -1.18 -27.22 0.01
N PRO A 345 -1.74 -28.33 -0.51
CA PRO A 345 -2.21 -28.41 -1.89
C PRO A 345 -3.41 -27.50 -2.17
N TYR A 346 -4.15 -27.12 -1.13
CA TYR A 346 -5.32 -26.26 -1.25
C TYR A 346 -5.02 -24.83 -1.69
N ILE A 347 -3.76 -24.39 -1.61
CA ILE A 347 -3.36 -23.03 -2.02
C ILE A 347 -3.50 -22.86 -3.53
N LEU A 348 -3.16 -23.90 -4.29
CA LEU A 348 -3.23 -23.91 -5.76
C LEU A 348 -4.52 -24.55 -6.29
N SER A 349 -5.25 -25.27 -5.43
CA SER A 349 -6.49 -25.94 -5.84
C SER A 349 -7.64 -24.96 -6.01
N ASP A 350 -8.53 -25.27 -6.95
CA ASP A 350 -9.75 -24.50 -7.22
C ASP A 350 -10.85 -24.67 -6.14
N LYS A 351 -10.54 -25.37 -5.02
CA LYS A 351 -11.51 -25.89 -4.05
C LYS A 351 -11.32 -25.43 -2.60
#